data_AF-A0A6I1VP39-F1
#
_entry.id   AF-A0A6I1VP39-F1
#
_cell.length_a   1.000
_cell.length_b   1.000
_cell.length_c   1.000
_cell.angle_alpha   90.00
_cell.angle_beta   90.00
_cell.angle_gamma   90.00
#
_symmetry.space_group_name_H-M   'P 1'
#
loop_
_entity.id
_entity.type
_entity.pdbx_description
1 polymer ?
#
loop_
_entity_poly.entity_id
_entity_poly.type
_entity_poly.pdbx_seq_one_letter_code
_entity_poly.pdbx_strand_id
1 'polypeptide(L)'
;MTNDSQHSFIATLHIPNHNLHLLGALHGQSVIVTDLLGSGGVFSGKPQLRDDSAAMGIQAHATGGIKATLKLYFRHTAKGYEIHIKHPGQYDRHRLAINHMDILYARSPTLKHPLAFTLLDQNNRTVTERNLSEPHTLITLKTHNNKYIGVRKAKGSPHYYLGETAEHKKMVFLLNIIERNVSY
;
A
#
# COMPACT_ATOMS: atom_id res chain seq x y z
N MET A 1 -1.24 15.04 -25.63
CA MET A 1 -1.43 15.36 -24.19
C MET A 1 -2.66 14.59 -23.74
N THR A 2 -2.48 13.35 -23.31
CA THR A 2 -3.53 12.31 -23.37
C THR A 2 -4.06 11.97 -21.97
N ASN A 3 -5.35 12.22 -21.74
CA ASN A 3 -6.35 11.52 -20.91
C ASN A 3 -6.03 10.94 -19.52
N ASP A 4 -4.82 11.01 -18.98
CA ASP A 4 -4.47 10.38 -17.70
C ASP A 4 -5.28 10.96 -16.53
N SER A 5 -5.63 12.25 -16.56
CA SER A 5 -6.47 12.89 -15.53
C SER A 5 -7.92 12.44 -15.56
N GLN A 6 -8.48 12.06 -16.71
CA GLN A 6 -9.89 11.70 -16.88
C GLN A 6 -10.28 10.37 -16.23
N HIS A 7 -9.30 9.57 -15.79
CA HIS A 7 -9.55 8.29 -15.12
C HIS A 7 -8.81 8.15 -13.79
N SER A 8 -8.21 9.25 -13.34
CA SER A 8 -7.54 9.35 -12.05
C SER A 8 -8.51 9.80 -10.97
N PHE A 9 -8.35 9.29 -9.76
CA PHE A 9 -9.26 9.57 -8.65
C PHE A 9 -8.55 9.54 -7.31
N ILE A 10 -9.14 10.21 -6.31
CA ILE A 10 -8.74 10.09 -4.92
C ILE A 10 -9.67 9.11 -4.23
N ALA A 11 -9.11 8.17 -3.50
CA ALA A 11 -9.87 7.21 -2.73
C ALA A 11 -9.17 6.85 -1.42
N THR A 12 -9.90 6.13 -0.58
CA THR A 12 -9.37 5.45 0.60
C THR A 12 -9.56 3.95 0.46
N LEU A 13 -8.69 3.18 1.12
CA LEU A 13 -8.80 1.73 1.24
C LEU A 13 -9.07 1.38 2.69
N HIS A 14 -10.08 0.56 2.94
CA HIS A 14 -10.43 0.10 4.28
C HIS A 14 -10.36 -1.41 4.39
N ILE A 15 -10.02 -1.86 5.60
CA ILE A 15 -10.05 -3.25 6.02
C ILE A 15 -10.92 -3.28 7.28
N PRO A 16 -11.94 -4.15 7.37
CA PRO A 16 -12.80 -4.21 8.55
C PRO A 16 -11.98 -4.38 9.84
N ASN A 17 -12.29 -3.57 10.86
CA ASN A 17 -11.65 -3.58 12.17
C ASN A 17 -10.13 -3.30 12.20
N HIS A 18 -9.57 -2.76 11.12
CA HIS A 18 -8.14 -2.45 11.01
C HIS A 18 -7.88 -1.06 10.45
N ASN A 19 -6.91 -0.36 11.03
CA ASN A 19 -6.30 0.81 10.46
C ASN A 19 -5.35 0.38 9.33
N LEU A 20 -5.35 1.14 8.24
CA LEU A 20 -4.42 1.01 7.13
C LEU A 20 -3.70 2.34 6.91
N HIS A 21 -2.38 2.37 7.16
CA HIS A 21 -1.57 3.56 6.97
C HIS A 21 -0.07 3.19 6.91
N LEU A 22 0.79 4.18 6.67
CA LEU A 22 2.22 4.11 6.99
C LEU A 22 2.46 3.78 8.47
N LEU A 23 3.41 2.89 8.75
CA LEU A 23 3.73 2.45 10.11
C LEU A 23 4.07 3.60 11.05
N GLY A 24 4.82 4.61 10.59
CA GLY A 24 5.15 5.77 11.43
C GLY A 24 3.91 6.53 11.91
N ALA A 25 2.87 6.60 11.07
CA ALA A 25 1.60 7.24 11.43
C ALA A 25 0.70 6.33 12.28
N LEU A 26 0.72 5.01 12.04
CA LEU A 26 -0.02 4.05 12.88
C LEU A 26 0.48 4.08 14.33
N HIS A 27 1.81 4.17 14.50
CA HIS A 27 2.46 4.14 15.80
C HIS A 27 2.73 5.54 16.39
N GLY A 28 2.54 6.61 15.63
CA GLY A 28 2.76 8.00 16.07
C GLY A 28 4.24 8.38 16.29
N GLN A 29 5.17 7.51 15.91
CA GLN A 29 6.61 7.68 16.09
C GLN A 29 7.38 6.90 15.02
N SER A 30 8.69 7.14 14.92
CA SER A 30 9.54 6.38 14.00
C SER A 30 9.55 4.90 14.37
N VAL A 31 9.42 4.03 13.37
CA VAL A 31 9.37 2.57 13.54
C VAL A 31 10.69 1.97 13.10
N ILE A 32 11.59 1.73 14.05
CA ILE A 32 12.90 1.12 13.81
C ILE A 32 12.82 -0.37 14.14
N VAL A 33 13.17 -1.21 13.16
CA VAL A 33 13.19 -2.66 13.28
C VAL A 33 14.62 -3.16 13.24
N THR A 34 14.94 -4.13 14.09
CA THR A 34 16.22 -4.82 14.09
C THR A 34 16.14 -6.06 13.22
N ASP A 35 16.88 -6.08 12.12
CA ASP A 35 17.06 -7.25 11.28
C ASP A 35 18.19 -8.13 11.85
N LEU A 36 17.85 -9.38 12.14
CA LEU A 36 18.78 -10.40 12.58
C LEU A 36 19.10 -11.29 11.37
N LEU A 37 20.11 -10.90 10.60
CA LEU A 37 20.68 -11.74 9.54
C LEU A 37 21.33 -12.96 10.19
N GLY A 38 20.59 -14.07 10.21
CA GLY A 38 21.05 -15.37 10.68
C GLY A 38 20.44 -16.49 9.84
N SER A 39 21.31 -17.31 9.25
CA SER A 39 20.99 -18.60 8.63
C SER A 39 21.46 -19.71 9.57
N GLY A 40 20.65 -20.76 9.77
CA GLY A 40 21.12 -21.99 10.43
C GLY A 40 21.34 -21.95 11.95
N GLY A 41 20.69 -21.04 12.69
CA GLY A 41 20.73 -21.04 14.16
C GLY A 41 21.97 -20.41 14.80
N VAL A 42 22.89 -19.88 13.99
CA VAL A 42 24.04 -19.10 14.46
C VAL A 42 23.93 -17.68 13.92
N PHE A 43 23.97 -16.70 14.82
CA PHE A 43 24.01 -15.29 14.47
C PHE A 43 25.46 -14.89 14.18
N SER A 44 25.80 -14.66 12.90
CA SER A 44 27.18 -14.33 12.48
C SER A 44 27.35 -12.88 12.00
N GLY A 45 26.27 -12.07 12.01
CA GLY A 45 26.27 -10.69 11.53
C GLY A 45 26.14 -9.66 12.66
N LYS A 46 26.31 -8.37 12.34
CA LYS A 46 25.85 -7.28 13.23
C LYS A 46 24.36 -7.06 12.98
N PRO A 47 23.52 -6.82 14.03
CA PRO A 47 22.13 -6.50 13.82
C PRO A 47 22.03 -5.22 12.98
N GLN A 48 21.21 -5.22 11.93
CA GLN A 48 20.97 -4.00 11.14
C GLN A 48 19.70 -3.33 11.62
N LEU A 49 19.78 -2.02 11.88
CA LEU A 49 18.60 -1.20 12.12
C LEU A 49 18.01 -0.76 10.79
N ARG A 50 16.70 -0.91 10.65
CA ARG A 50 15.95 -0.49 9.47
C ARG A 50 14.80 0.41 9.90
N ASP A 51 14.70 1.59 9.31
CA ASP A 51 13.55 2.46 9.48
C ASP A 51 12.41 2.01 8.55
N ASP A 52 11.36 1.49 9.17
CA ASP A 52 10.14 1.01 8.52
C ASP A 52 8.98 2.02 8.61
N SER A 53 9.23 3.25 9.07
CA SER A 53 8.19 4.28 9.21
C SER A 53 7.43 4.56 7.92
N ALA A 54 8.13 4.45 6.78
CA ALA A 54 7.58 4.63 5.43
C ALA A 54 6.89 3.37 4.86
N ALA A 55 6.85 2.25 5.59
CA ALA A 55 6.21 1.03 5.14
C ALA A 55 4.69 1.11 5.33
N MET A 56 3.93 0.59 4.38
CA MET A 56 2.49 0.38 4.53
C MET A 56 2.25 -0.77 5.51
N GLY A 57 1.43 -0.51 6.53
CA GLY A 57 1.11 -1.49 7.55
C GLY A 57 -0.37 -1.53 7.91
N ILE A 58 -0.72 -2.54 8.69
CA ILE A 58 -2.05 -2.69 9.26
C ILE A 58 -1.97 -2.81 10.78
N GLN A 59 -2.95 -2.24 11.47
CA GLN A 59 -3.05 -2.32 12.92
C GLN A 59 -4.52 -2.48 13.33
N ALA A 60 -4.83 -3.49 14.14
CA ALA A 60 -6.19 -3.69 14.63
C ALA A 60 -6.68 -2.49 15.46
N HIS A 61 -7.96 -2.13 15.32
CA HIS A 61 -8.58 -1.05 16.09
C HIS A 61 -8.48 -1.30 17.60
N ALA A 62 -8.59 -2.57 18.03
CA ALA A 62 -8.46 -2.96 19.44
C ALA A 62 -7.10 -2.62 20.05
N THR A 63 -6.04 -2.51 19.24
CA THR A 63 -4.69 -2.21 19.71
C THR A 63 -4.34 -0.73 19.51
N GLY A 64 -4.70 -0.16 18.36
CA GLY A 64 -4.28 1.20 17.96
C GLY A 64 -5.30 2.30 18.18
N GLY A 65 -6.54 1.95 18.59
CA GLY A 65 -7.70 2.82 18.42
C GLY A 65 -8.05 3.02 16.95
N ILE A 66 -9.02 3.90 16.67
CA ILE A 66 -9.36 4.29 15.30
C ILE A 66 -8.44 5.45 14.89
N LYS A 67 -7.75 5.30 13.75
CA LYS A 67 -6.86 6.31 13.17
C LYS A 67 -7.49 6.97 11.95
N ALA A 68 -6.96 8.13 11.56
CA ALA A 68 -7.35 8.80 10.33
C ALA A 68 -7.06 7.92 9.11
N THR A 69 -8.00 7.88 8.18
CA THR A 69 -7.87 7.07 6.96
C THR A 69 -6.84 7.68 6.00
N LEU A 70 -5.96 6.84 5.47
CA LEU A 70 -5.00 7.24 4.45
C LEU A 70 -5.69 7.52 3.12
N LYS A 71 -5.68 8.79 2.68
CA LYS A 71 -6.09 9.17 1.33
C LYS A 71 -4.99 8.83 0.33
N LEU A 72 -5.41 8.25 -0.79
CA LEU A 72 -4.55 7.79 -1.86
C LEU A 72 -5.03 8.40 -3.18
N TYR A 73 -4.09 8.86 -4.00
CA TYR A 73 -4.36 9.28 -5.36
C TYR A 73 -4.00 8.15 -6.32
N PHE A 74 -5.01 7.63 -7.03
CA PHE A 74 -4.89 6.59 -8.03
C PHE A 74 -4.71 7.26 -9.38
N ARG A 75 -3.45 7.45 -9.80
CA ARG A 75 -3.14 8.03 -11.09
C ARG A 75 -3.26 6.97 -12.18
N HIS A 76 -4.15 7.19 -13.13
CA HIS A 76 -4.28 6.30 -14.29
C HIS A 76 -3.06 6.42 -15.22
N THR A 77 -2.60 5.27 -15.72
CA THR A 77 -1.54 5.14 -16.73
C THR A 77 -1.88 4.00 -17.69
N ALA A 78 -1.14 3.88 -18.79
CA ALA A 78 -1.28 2.76 -19.72
C ALA A 78 -1.03 1.37 -19.09
N LYS A 79 -0.36 1.29 -17.93
CA LYS A 79 -0.03 0.03 -17.22
C LYS A 79 -0.98 -0.28 -16.06
N GLY A 80 -2.02 0.52 -15.86
CA GLY A 80 -2.87 0.50 -14.66
C GLY A 80 -2.67 1.76 -13.82
N TYR A 81 -2.77 1.65 -12.51
CA TYR A 81 -2.71 2.78 -11.60
C TYR A 81 -1.35 2.93 -10.91
N GLU A 82 -0.76 4.11 -10.93
CA GLU A 82 0.27 4.51 -9.97
C GLU A 82 -0.43 5.04 -8.71
N ILE A 83 -0.14 4.46 -7.54
CA ILE A 83 -0.77 4.88 -6.30
C ILE A 83 0.16 5.83 -5.55
N HIS A 84 -0.33 7.04 -5.30
CA HIS A 84 0.36 8.08 -4.56
C HIS A 84 -0.29 8.31 -3.20
N ILE A 85 0.52 8.61 -2.20
CA ILE A 85 0.07 9.04 -0.89
C ILE A 85 -0.39 10.49 -0.99
N LYS A 86 -1.61 10.77 -0.49
CA LYS A 86 -2.17 12.11 -0.39
C LYS A 86 -2.44 12.42 1.08
N HIS A 87 -1.37 12.53 1.85
CA HIS A 87 -1.42 12.75 3.30
C HIS A 87 -0.49 13.91 3.67
N PRO A 88 -0.95 14.90 4.46
CA PRO A 88 -0.09 16.01 4.88
C PRO A 88 1.12 15.49 5.69
N GLY A 89 2.32 15.93 5.34
CA GLY A 89 3.55 15.55 6.05
C GLY A 89 4.64 15.02 5.12
N GLN A 90 5.61 14.31 5.71
CA GLN A 90 6.85 13.91 5.03
C GLN A 90 6.64 13.09 3.75
N TYR A 91 5.62 12.24 3.72
CA TYR A 91 5.38 11.31 2.62
C TYR A 91 4.30 11.79 1.65
N ASP A 92 3.91 13.07 1.68
CA ASP A 92 2.97 13.60 0.69
C ASP A 92 3.52 13.38 -0.72
N ARG A 93 2.62 13.02 -1.65
CA ARG A 93 2.89 12.72 -3.07
C ARG A 93 3.83 11.55 -3.33
N HIS A 94 4.36 10.88 -2.30
CA HIS A 94 5.21 9.71 -2.47
C HIS A 94 4.43 8.57 -3.11
N ARG A 95 5.12 7.79 -3.94
CA ARG A 95 4.53 6.65 -4.64
C ARG A 95 4.64 5.40 -3.79
N LEU A 96 3.62 4.55 -3.84
CA LEU A 96 3.73 3.20 -3.33
C LEU A 96 4.66 2.40 -4.26
N ALA A 97 5.66 1.74 -3.67
CA ALA A 97 6.59 0.88 -4.37
C ALA A 97 6.94 -0.33 -3.50
N ILE A 98 7.40 -1.41 -4.14
CA ILE A 98 7.83 -2.62 -3.45
C ILE A 98 9.33 -2.55 -3.17
N ASN A 99 9.74 -2.95 -1.97
CA ASN A 99 11.15 -3.12 -1.63
C ASN A 99 11.62 -4.57 -1.84
N HIS A 100 12.89 -4.86 -1.54
CA HIS A 100 13.49 -6.20 -1.70
C HIS A 100 12.88 -7.29 -0.79
N MET A 101 12.03 -6.93 0.18
CA MET A 101 11.30 -7.89 1.03
C MET A 101 9.84 -8.07 0.58
N ASP A 102 9.52 -7.58 -0.62
CA ASP A 102 8.17 -7.53 -1.20
C ASP A 102 7.17 -6.68 -0.40
N ILE A 103 7.63 -5.75 0.44
CA ILE A 103 6.76 -4.90 1.26
C ILE A 103 6.53 -3.56 0.53
N LEU A 104 5.32 -3.03 0.64
CA LEU A 104 4.95 -1.72 0.11
C LEU A 104 5.51 -0.59 0.99
N TYR A 105 6.20 0.35 0.37
CA TYR A 105 6.75 1.56 1.01
C TYR A 105 6.36 2.82 0.23
N ALA A 106 6.26 3.92 0.96
CA ALA A 106 6.32 5.26 0.40
C ALA A 106 7.73 5.52 -0.14
N ARG A 107 7.85 5.80 -1.45
CA ARG A 107 9.11 6.15 -2.11
C ARG A 107 8.97 7.46 -2.87
N SER A 108 10.13 8.06 -3.18
CA SER A 108 10.20 9.36 -3.85
C SER A 108 9.25 9.46 -5.05
N PRO A 109 8.56 10.60 -5.24
CA PRO A 109 7.72 10.83 -6.41
C PRO A 109 8.50 10.80 -7.73
N THR A 110 9.83 10.95 -7.70
CA THR A 110 10.71 10.94 -8.89
C THR A 110 11.23 9.55 -9.25
N LEU A 111 10.65 8.48 -8.69
CA LEU A 111 11.04 7.10 -8.99
C LEU A 111 10.96 6.82 -10.50
N LYS A 112 12.07 6.39 -11.10
CA LYS A 112 12.18 6.12 -12.55
C LYS A 112 11.25 5.00 -13.03
N HIS A 113 11.03 3.99 -12.18
CA HIS A 113 10.21 2.82 -12.47
C HIS A 113 9.09 2.71 -11.43
N PRO A 114 7.99 3.44 -11.61
CA PRO A 114 6.87 3.38 -10.70
C PRO A 114 6.17 2.03 -10.77
N LEU A 115 5.68 1.58 -9.62
CA LEU A 115 4.89 0.37 -9.51
C LEU A 115 3.47 0.66 -10.00
N ALA A 116 3.03 -0.09 -11.01
CA ALA A 116 1.65 -0.06 -11.49
C ALA A 116 0.81 -1.16 -10.82
N PHE A 117 -0.43 -0.80 -10.51
CA PHE A 117 -1.44 -1.63 -9.87
C PHE A 117 -2.67 -1.81 -10.78
N THR A 118 -3.14 -3.03 -10.89
CA THR A 118 -4.46 -3.36 -11.43
C THR A 118 -5.42 -3.55 -10.27
N LEU A 119 -6.58 -2.89 -10.34
CA LEU A 119 -7.68 -3.10 -9.40
C LEU A 119 -8.56 -4.21 -9.99
N LEU A 120 -8.92 -5.18 -9.15
CA LEU A 120 -9.76 -6.31 -9.54
C LEU A 120 -10.99 -6.39 -8.65
N ASP A 121 -12.15 -6.71 -9.22
CA ASP A 121 -13.36 -7.04 -8.45
C ASP A 121 -13.26 -8.43 -7.77
N GLN A 122 -14.35 -8.84 -7.10
CA GLN A 122 -14.44 -10.15 -6.45
C GLN A 122 -14.37 -11.34 -7.44
N ASN A 123 -14.66 -11.10 -8.72
CA ASN A 123 -14.59 -12.08 -9.80
C ASN A 123 -13.25 -12.03 -10.55
N ASN A 124 -12.23 -11.36 -10.00
CA ASN A 124 -10.92 -11.13 -10.62
C ASN A 124 -11.00 -10.37 -11.98
N ARG A 125 -12.07 -9.62 -12.24
CA ARG A 125 -12.18 -8.76 -13.44
C ARG A 125 -11.55 -7.42 -13.16
N THR A 126 -10.86 -6.86 -14.15
CA THR A 126 -10.26 -5.53 -14.01
C THR A 126 -11.34 -4.47 -13.87
N VAL A 127 -11.23 -3.67 -12.82
CA VAL A 127 -12.08 -2.50 -12.59
C VAL A 127 -11.27 -1.23 -12.82
N THR A 128 -11.90 -0.29 -13.53
CA THR A 128 -11.38 1.05 -13.77
C THR A 128 -12.35 2.06 -13.18
N GLU A 129 -11.92 3.32 -13.07
CA GLU A 129 -12.76 4.44 -12.63
C GLU A 129 -14.17 4.43 -13.27
N ARG A 130 -14.27 4.19 -14.58
CA ARG A 130 -15.54 4.10 -15.34
C ARG A 130 -16.50 3.01 -14.85
N ASN A 131 -15.98 1.90 -14.35
CA ASN A 131 -16.75 0.72 -13.93
C ASN A 131 -17.01 0.73 -12.41
N LEU A 132 -16.29 1.57 -11.66
CA LEU A 132 -16.53 1.83 -10.26
C LEU A 132 -17.66 2.85 -10.18
N SER A 133 -18.90 2.46 -10.44
CA SER A 133 -20.07 3.35 -10.33
C SER A 133 -20.53 3.53 -8.89
N GLU A 134 -20.30 2.51 -8.05
CA GLU A 134 -20.64 2.55 -6.64
C GLU A 134 -19.59 3.33 -5.83
N PRO A 135 -20.00 4.12 -4.82
CA PRO A 135 -19.07 4.80 -3.92
C PRO A 135 -18.16 3.84 -3.17
N HIS A 136 -18.65 2.64 -2.89
CA HIS A 136 -17.98 1.61 -2.11
C HIS A 136 -17.85 0.35 -2.94
N THR A 137 -16.63 -0.14 -3.17
CA THR A 137 -16.41 -1.35 -3.95
C THR A 137 -15.36 -2.23 -3.30
N LEU A 138 -15.66 -3.52 -3.19
CA LEU A 138 -14.68 -4.51 -2.71
C LEU A 138 -13.73 -4.88 -3.84
N ILE A 139 -12.47 -4.53 -3.68
CA ILE A 139 -11.42 -4.77 -4.67
C ILE A 139 -10.27 -5.60 -4.09
N THR A 140 -9.49 -6.20 -4.99
CA THR A 140 -8.13 -6.65 -4.68
C THR A 140 -7.15 -5.85 -5.54
N LEU A 141 -5.92 -5.69 -5.04
CA LEU A 141 -4.85 -5.03 -5.77
C LEU A 141 -3.88 -6.07 -6.29
N LYS A 142 -3.50 -5.94 -7.56
CA LYS A 142 -2.51 -6.78 -8.21
C LYS A 142 -1.43 -5.92 -8.85
N THR A 143 -0.17 -6.28 -8.69
CA THR A 143 0.95 -5.55 -9.30
C THR A 143 1.22 -6.07 -10.71
N HIS A 144 1.94 -5.29 -11.52
CA HIS A 144 2.41 -5.74 -12.83
C HIS A 144 3.32 -7.00 -12.78
N ASN A 145 3.84 -7.36 -11.60
CA ASN A 145 4.58 -8.61 -11.36
C ASN A 145 3.67 -9.84 -11.23
N ASN A 146 2.37 -9.71 -11.50
CA ASN A 146 1.37 -10.76 -11.37
C ASN A 146 1.21 -11.27 -9.90
N LYS A 147 1.56 -10.44 -8.92
CA LYS A 147 1.39 -10.71 -7.49
C LYS A 147 0.24 -9.89 -6.91
N TYR A 148 -0.46 -10.44 -5.94
CA TYR A 148 -1.55 -9.73 -5.24
C TYR A 148 -0.99 -8.97 -4.04
N ILE A 149 -1.68 -7.94 -3.57
CA ILE A 149 -1.36 -7.30 -2.30
C ILE A 149 -2.09 -7.99 -1.16
N GLY A 150 -1.36 -8.29 -0.09
CA GLY A 150 -1.92 -8.86 1.14
C GLY A 150 -1.03 -8.60 2.34
N VAL A 151 -1.38 -9.22 3.47
CA VAL A 151 -0.62 -9.07 4.71
C VAL A 151 0.69 -9.85 4.63
N ARG A 152 1.79 -9.21 5.02
CA ARG A 152 3.10 -9.82 5.22
C ARG A 152 3.59 -9.60 6.64
N LYS A 153 4.37 -10.57 7.13
CA LYS A 153 5.13 -10.45 8.37
C LYS A 153 6.61 -10.55 8.03
N ALA A 154 7.35 -9.48 8.31
CA ALA A 154 8.80 -9.49 8.17
C ALA A 154 9.42 -10.25 9.36
N LYS A 155 10.46 -11.06 9.11
CA LYS A 155 11.23 -11.70 10.18
C LYS A 155 11.83 -10.62 11.08
N GLY A 156 11.76 -10.81 12.40
CA GLY A 156 12.30 -9.86 13.37
C GLY A 156 11.44 -8.61 13.61
N SER A 157 10.36 -8.40 12.85
CA SER A 157 9.44 -7.29 13.08
C SER A 157 8.20 -7.72 13.87
N PRO A 158 7.75 -6.93 14.88
CA PRO A 158 6.47 -7.13 15.52
C PRO A 158 5.29 -6.60 14.68
N HIS A 159 5.56 -5.89 13.57
CA HIS A 159 4.54 -5.21 12.78
C HIS A 159 3.99 -6.07 11.64
N TYR A 160 2.75 -5.77 11.25
CA TYR A 160 2.11 -6.35 10.07
C TYR A 160 2.18 -5.34 8.92
N TYR A 161 2.67 -5.82 7.78
CA TYR A 161 2.93 -5.01 6.59
C TYR A 161 1.94 -5.36 5.48
N LEU A 162 1.76 -4.44 4.53
CA LEU A 162 1.23 -4.80 3.21
C LEU A 162 2.36 -5.07 2.23
N GLY A 163 2.17 -6.08 1.38
CA GLY A 163 3.17 -6.44 0.38
C GLY A 163 2.64 -7.39 -0.68
N GLU A 164 3.48 -7.70 -1.66
CA GLU A 164 3.17 -8.69 -2.70
C GLU A 164 3.05 -10.10 -2.10
N THR A 165 2.06 -10.87 -2.54
CA THR A 165 1.77 -12.21 -2.05
C THR A 165 1.13 -13.07 -3.15
N ALA A 166 0.98 -14.36 -2.87
CA ALA A 166 0.26 -15.30 -3.72
C ALA A 166 -1.26 -15.06 -3.66
N GLU A 167 -1.99 -15.51 -4.68
CA GLU A 167 -3.43 -15.26 -4.79
C GLU A 167 -4.24 -15.74 -3.57
N HIS A 168 -3.95 -16.91 -3.02
CA HIS A 168 -4.65 -17.47 -1.86
C HIS A 168 -4.43 -16.67 -0.56
N LYS A 169 -3.54 -15.67 -0.56
CA LYS A 169 -3.26 -14.75 0.56
C LYS A 169 -3.62 -13.30 0.22
N LYS A 170 -4.31 -13.05 -0.90
CA LYS A 170 -4.71 -11.69 -1.31
C LYS A 170 -5.64 -11.08 -0.26
N MET A 171 -5.48 -9.79 -0.02
CA MET A 171 -6.40 -9.03 0.81
C MET A 171 -7.47 -8.37 -0.05
N VAL A 172 -8.71 -8.42 0.42
CA VAL A 172 -9.81 -7.63 -0.11
C VAL A 172 -9.85 -6.30 0.65
N PHE A 173 -9.95 -5.21 -0.12
CA PHE A 173 -10.06 -3.85 0.39
C PHE A 173 -11.43 -3.29 0.02
N LEU A 174 -12.03 -2.55 0.94
CA LEU A 174 -13.15 -1.67 0.61
C LEU A 174 -12.58 -0.35 0.07
N LEU A 175 -12.67 -0.16 -1.24
CA LEU A 175 -12.34 1.08 -1.91
C LEU A 175 -13.49 2.07 -1.72
N ASN A 176 -13.18 3.27 -1.24
CA ASN A 176 -14.13 4.37 -1.15
C ASN A 176 -13.62 5.57 -1.97
N ILE A 177 -14.29 5.90 -3.06
CA ILE A 177 -13.89 7.02 -3.94
C ILE A 177 -14.37 8.34 -3.34
N ILE A 178 -13.43 9.27 -3.14
CA ILE A 178 -13.67 10.60 -2.57
C ILE A 178 -13.87 11.64 -3.68
N GLU A 179 -13.04 11.58 -4.73
CA GLU A 179 -13.02 12.58 -5.80
C GLU A 179 -12.60 11.92 -7.12
N ARG A 180 -13.29 12.25 -8.23
CA ARG A 180 -13.03 11.70 -9.57
C ARG A 180 -12.44 12.77 -10.49
N ASN A 181 -11.81 12.33 -11.58
CA ASN A 181 -11.27 13.18 -12.64
C ASN A 181 -10.24 14.19 -12.13
N VAL A 182 -9.43 13.77 -11.16
CA VAL A 182 -8.49 14.65 -10.47
C VAL A 182 -7.18 14.72 -11.25
N SER A 183 -6.81 15.92 -11.69
CA SER A 183 -5.48 16.19 -12.23
C SER A 183 -4.43 16.10 -11.13
N TYR A 184 -3.27 15.54 -11.46
CA TYR A 184 -2.13 15.47 -10.57
C TYR A 184 -1.54 16.85 -10.27
#